data_AF-A0A9W7B2N8-F1
#
_entry.id   AF-A0A9W7B2N8-F1
#
_cell.length_a   1.000
_cell.length_b   1.000
_cell.length_c   1.000
_cell.angle_alpha   90.00
_cell.angle_beta   90.00
_cell.angle_gamma   90.00
#
_symmetry.space_group_name_H-M   'P 1'
#
loop_
_entity.id
_entity.type
_entity.pdbx_description
1 polymer ?
#
loop_
_entity_poly.entity_id
_entity_poly.type
_entity_poly.pdbx_seq_one_letter_code
_entity_poly.pdbx_strand_id
1 'polypeptide(L)'
;KDINKTCQDTFPDFYGFVPMEKRRRTVVVCFACFMLSFVQLTAKAFACALCALESTTILMIYLPADMALMLAFKLARGDYTYWLPIETPAFAWSYSFIIRIGAKVITDFTGVLQMRHPYEMGGDYFSLTLFTTPFVCLYFGSRYLSYVSDEEVRASLTFVFTAGQVYGAIGGLAVLQVINFSVLMRTIEAKYRKTFWSFQTGSQFGCYNFKESDKDSTKFDIFSDNKALWEPIRRKIKDWLNKKLPVWMAEKPEWFDDAKIASIPISLLDDPDVLKKKLENV
;
A
#
# COMPACT_ATOMS: atom_id res chain seq x y z
N LYS A 1 -6.47 -3.08 -12.30
CA LYS A 1 -6.94 -4.01 -11.26
C LYS A 1 -8.35 -3.68 -10.80
N ASP A 2 -8.62 -2.44 -10.38
CA ASP A 2 -9.92 -2.10 -9.77
C ASP A 2 -11.17 -2.31 -10.65
N ILE A 3 -11.06 -2.12 -11.96
CA ILE A 3 -12.15 -2.37 -12.94
C ILE A 3 -12.18 -3.81 -13.49
N ASN A 4 -11.22 -4.65 -13.12
CA ASN A 4 -11.14 -6.02 -13.62
C ASN A 4 -12.05 -6.92 -12.77
N LYS A 5 -12.98 -7.63 -13.44
CA LYS A 5 -13.97 -8.48 -12.77
C LYS A 5 -13.35 -9.61 -11.97
N THR A 6 -12.29 -10.25 -12.47
CA THR A 6 -11.56 -11.29 -11.74
C THR A 6 -10.99 -10.74 -10.43
N CYS A 7 -10.38 -9.55 -10.45
CA CYS A 7 -9.86 -8.93 -9.23
C CYS A 7 -10.96 -8.56 -8.22
N GLN A 8 -12.13 -8.12 -8.71
CA GLN A 8 -13.29 -7.82 -7.86
C GLN A 8 -13.88 -9.09 -7.24
N ASP A 9 -13.91 -10.19 -7.99
CA ASP A 9 -14.35 -11.50 -7.47
C ASP A 9 -13.37 -12.06 -6.43
N THR A 10 -12.06 -11.89 -6.65
CA THR A 10 -11.03 -12.37 -5.70
C THR A 10 -10.98 -11.53 -4.42
N PHE A 11 -11.12 -10.20 -4.52
CA PHE A 11 -11.03 -9.29 -3.37
C PHE A 11 -12.19 -8.28 -3.36
N PRO A 12 -13.43 -8.73 -3.09
CA PRO A 12 -14.64 -7.92 -3.25
C PRO A 12 -14.74 -6.76 -2.27
N ASP A 13 -14.07 -6.85 -1.13
CA ASP A 13 -14.02 -5.82 -0.09
C ASP A 13 -12.97 -4.72 -0.38
N PHE A 14 -12.10 -4.92 -1.37
CA PHE A 14 -11.04 -3.97 -1.72
C PHE A 14 -11.17 -3.40 -3.13
N TYR A 15 -11.33 -4.26 -4.14
CA TYR A 15 -11.42 -3.84 -5.55
C TYR A 15 -12.87 -3.60 -5.96
N GLY A 16 -13.08 -2.58 -6.78
CA GLY A 16 -14.38 -2.09 -7.27
C GLY A 16 -14.76 -0.71 -6.75
N PHE A 17 -13.82 0.04 -6.16
CA PHE A 17 -14.10 1.37 -5.60
C PHE A 17 -14.29 2.45 -6.67
N VAL A 18 -13.74 2.24 -7.86
CA VAL A 18 -13.97 3.09 -9.03
C VAL A 18 -15.37 2.78 -9.58
N PRO A 19 -16.28 3.78 -9.63
CA PRO A 19 -17.63 3.57 -10.13
C PRO A 19 -17.62 3.20 -11.61
N MET A 20 -18.56 2.36 -12.02
CA MET A 20 -18.69 1.92 -13.43
C MET A 20 -19.30 3.00 -14.33
N GLU A 21 -20.06 3.94 -13.75
CA GLU A 21 -20.65 5.06 -14.47
C GLU A 21 -19.57 5.95 -15.10
N LYS A 22 -19.63 6.17 -16.42
CA LYS A 22 -18.59 6.87 -17.20
C LYS A 22 -18.20 8.22 -16.58
N ARG A 23 -19.18 9.06 -16.22
CA ARG A 23 -18.94 10.39 -15.66
C ARG A 23 -18.20 10.32 -14.33
N ARG A 24 -18.74 9.57 -13.36
CA ARG A 24 -18.12 9.39 -12.04
C ARG A 24 -16.74 8.74 -12.15
N ARG A 25 -16.57 7.78 -13.07
CA ARG A 25 -15.29 7.12 -13.33
C ARG A 25 -14.23 8.11 -13.81
N THR A 26 -14.55 8.95 -14.79
CA THR A 26 -13.62 9.98 -15.29
C THR A 26 -13.25 10.96 -14.18
N VAL A 27 -14.22 11.36 -13.34
CA VAL A 27 -13.95 12.23 -12.18
C VAL A 27 -13.00 11.56 -11.18
N VAL A 28 -13.19 10.28 -10.84
CA VAL A 28 -12.28 9.56 -9.94
C VAL A 28 -10.89 9.38 -10.57
N VAL A 29 -10.85 8.73 -11.73
CA VAL A 29 -9.61 8.24 -12.35
C VAL A 29 -8.78 9.38 -12.91
N CYS A 30 -9.39 10.30 -13.66
CA CYS A 30 -8.64 11.33 -14.37
C CYS A 30 -8.46 12.59 -13.52
N PHE A 31 -9.46 13.01 -12.75
CA PHE A 31 -9.38 14.28 -12.01
C PHE A 31 -8.89 14.08 -10.58
N ALA A 32 -9.59 13.27 -9.77
CA ALA A 32 -9.28 13.16 -8.34
C ALA A 32 -7.94 12.47 -8.07
N CYS A 33 -7.65 11.35 -8.73
CA CYS A 33 -6.37 10.66 -8.56
C CYS A 33 -5.17 11.51 -9.03
N PHE A 34 -5.25 12.08 -10.23
CA PHE A 34 -4.18 12.92 -10.78
C PHE A 34 -3.95 14.16 -9.93
N MET A 35 -5.02 14.86 -9.54
CA MET A 35 -4.90 16.06 -8.71
C MET A 35 -4.40 15.73 -7.30
N LEU A 36 -4.80 14.61 -6.72
CA LEU A 36 -4.25 14.15 -5.45
C LEU A 36 -2.73 13.90 -5.57
N SER A 37 -2.29 13.23 -6.64
CA SER A 37 -0.87 13.02 -6.90
C SER A 37 -0.10 14.32 -7.12
N PHE A 38 -0.66 15.25 -7.89
CA PHE A 38 -0.04 16.55 -8.13
C PHE A 38 0.13 17.34 -6.83
N VAL A 39 -0.92 17.43 -6.01
CA VAL A 39 -0.88 18.15 -4.73
C VAL A 39 0.10 17.50 -3.78
N GLN A 40 0.06 16.18 -3.65
CA GLN A 40 0.94 15.43 -2.77
C GLN A 40 2.41 15.59 -3.18
N LEU A 41 2.70 15.48 -4.49
CA LEU A 41 4.03 15.71 -5.05
C LEU A 41 4.53 17.12 -4.75
N THR A 42 3.71 18.12 -5.08
CA THR A 42 4.07 19.53 -4.91
C THR A 42 4.29 19.87 -3.45
N ALA A 43 3.42 19.41 -2.56
CA ALA A 43 3.53 19.67 -1.13
C ALA A 43 4.78 19.01 -0.52
N LYS A 44 5.02 17.71 -0.76
CA LYS A 44 6.24 17.05 -0.25
C LYS A 44 7.50 17.65 -0.85
N ALA A 45 7.54 17.94 -2.16
CA ALA A 45 8.69 18.57 -2.79
C ALA A 45 8.96 19.96 -2.22
N PHE A 46 7.91 20.76 -2.00
CA PHE A 46 8.02 22.09 -1.41
C PHE A 46 8.54 22.03 0.04
N ALA A 47 8.03 21.11 0.86
CA ALA A 47 8.52 20.89 2.21
C ALA A 47 10.02 20.50 2.23
N CYS A 48 10.42 19.56 1.37
CA CYS A 48 11.82 19.15 1.25
C CYS A 48 12.71 20.30 0.77
N ALA A 49 12.24 21.13 -0.17
CA ALA A 49 12.97 22.29 -0.66
C ALA A 49 13.17 23.34 0.44
N LEU A 50 12.10 23.67 1.19
CA LEU A 50 12.18 24.61 2.32
C LEU A 50 13.14 24.11 3.41
N CYS A 51 13.08 22.81 3.73
CA CYS A 51 14.03 22.19 4.65
C CYS A 51 15.47 22.23 4.12
N ALA A 52 15.68 22.00 2.82
CA ALA A 52 17.02 22.02 2.21
C ALA A 52 17.63 23.41 2.20
N LEU A 53 16.82 24.46 1.97
CA LEU A 53 17.24 25.86 2.00
C LEU A 53 17.72 26.29 3.39
N GLU A 54 17.12 25.72 4.43
CA GLU A 54 17.55 25.93 5.80
C GLU A 54 18.79 25.08 6.16
N SER A 55 18.69 23.76 5.99
CA SER A 55 19.77 22.84 6.35
C SER A 55 19.60 21.50 5.65
N THR A 56 20.58 21.14 4.81
CA THR A 56 20.65 19.81 4.22
C THR A 56 20.79 18.71 5.28
N THR A 57 21.43 19.00 6.42
CA THR A 57 21.56 18.05 7.53
C THR A 57 20.21 17.68 8.14
N ILE A 58 19.34 18.67 8.37
CA ILE A 58 17.98 18.41 8.89
C ILE A 58 17.20 17.55 7.88
N LEU A 59 17.31 17.84 6.59
CA LEU A 59 16.65 17.04 5.55
C LEU A 59 17.16 15.57 5.53
N MET A 60 18.48 15.38 5.63
CA MET A 60 19.10 14.06 5.69
C MET A 60 18.73 13.26 6.95
N ILE A 61 18.28 13.93 8.02
CA ILE A 61 17.75 13.27 9.22
C ILE A 61 16.25 12.98 9.07
N TYR A 62 15.48 13.94 8.56
CA TYR A 62 14.03 13.84 8.42
C TYR A 62 13.60 12.71 7.47
N LEU A 63 14.20 12.60 6.29
CA LEU A 63 13.78 11.60 5.30
C LEU A 63 13.96 10.16 5.82
N PRO A 64 15.12 9.75 6.38
CA PRO A 64 15.26 8.44 7.00
C PRO A 64 14.39 8.25 8.24
N ALA A 65 14.17 9.30 9.04
CA ALA A 65 13.31 9.20 10.23
C ALA A 65 11.85 8.90 9.85
N ASP A 66 11.30 9.55 8.82
CA ASP A 66 9.95 9.28 8.31
C ASP A 66 9.84 7.86 7.70
N MET A 67 10.90 7.39 7.03
CA MET A 67 10.98 6.01 6.55
C MET A 67 11.03 5.01 7.71
N ALA A 68 11.87 5.26 8.71
CA ALA A 68 12.02 4.42 9.89
C ALA A 68 10.72 4.34 10.69
N LEU A 69 9.95 5.42 10.78
CA LEU A 69 8.63 5.44 11.41
C LEU A 69 7.65 4.48 10.72
N MET A 70 7.61 4.47 9.39
CA MET A 70 6.76 3.53 8.65
C MET A 70 7.20 2.08 8.87
N LEU A 71 8.51 1.80 8.82
CA LEU A 71 9.03 0.44 9.03
C LEU A 71 8.76 -0.03 10.47
N ALA A 72 8.97 0.83 11.46
CA ALA A 72 8.65 0.58 12.86
C ALA A 72 7.15 0.31 13.05
N PHE A 73 6.28 1.07 12.38
CA PHE A 73 4.83 0.84 12.39
C PHE A 73 4.46 -0.54 11.83
N LYS A 74 5.06 -0.95 10.72
CA LYS A 74 4.84 -2.28 10.13
C LYS A 74 5.38 -3.41 11.02
N LEU A 75 6.55 -3.22 11.62
CA LEU A 75 7.14 -4.17 12.58
C LEU A 75 6.28 -4.32 13.84
N ALA A 76 5.83 -3.22 14.43
CA ALA A 76 5.01 -3.22 15.65
C ALA A 76 3.68 -3.98 15.47
N ARG A 77 3.16 -4.03 14.23
CA ARG A 77 1.93 -4.74 13.90
C ARG A 77 2.14 -6.17 13.42
N GLY A 78 3.38 -6.66 13.37
CA GLY A 78 3.71 -7.96 12.81
C GLY A 78 3.40 -8.07 11.30
N ASP A 79 3.40 -6.94 10.60
CA ASP A 79 3.03 -6.83 9.17
C ASP A 79 4.23 -6.40 8.33
N TYR A 80 5.44 -6.81 8.70
CA TYR A 80 6.68 -6.43 8.03
C TYR A 80 6.97 -7.27 6.78
N THR A 81 6.70 -8.57 6.79
CA THR A 81 6.96 -9.42 5.62
C THR A 81 6.06 -9.02 4.46
N TYR A 82 6.66 -8.79 3.28
CA TYR A 82 5.93 -8.48 2.06
C TYR A 82 5.21 -9.73 1.55
N TRP A 83 4.12 -9.53 0.82
CA TRP A 83 3.22 -10.61 0.40
C TRP A 83 3.85 -11.61 -0.57
N LEU A 84 4.93 -11.26 -1.29
CA LEU A 84 5.55 -12.18 -2.25
C LEU A 84 6.07 -13.48 -1.58
N PRO A 85 5.81 -14.65 -2.18
CA PRO A 85 6.13 -15.94 -1.59
C PRO A 85 7.63 -16.22 -1.72
N ILE A 86 8.37 -15.86 -0.68
CA ILE A 86 9.81 -16.07 -0.57
C ILE A 86 10.05 -17.07 0.56
N GLU A 87 10.66 -18.21 0.24
CA GLU A 87 10.86 -19.29 1.20
C GLU A 87 11.94 -18.99 2.23
N THR A 88 13.02 -18.34 1.82
CA THR A 88 14.16 -18.02 2.70
C THR A 88 13.83 -16.81 3.58
N PRO A 89 13.74 -16.94 4.92
CA PRO A 89 13.31 -15.85 5.80
C PRO A 89 14.21 -14.61 5.71
N ALA A 90 15.53 -14.80 5.69
CA ALA A 90 16.49 -13.70 5.59
C ALA A 90 16.30 -12.90 4.28
N PHE A 91 16.10 -13.60 3.16
CA PHE A 91 15.87 -12.93 1.88
C PHE A 91 14.50 -12.23 1.85
N ALA A 92 13.45 -12.85 2.41
CA ALA A 92 12.14 -12.24 2.53
C ALA A 92 12.18 -10.93 3.31
N TRP A 93 12.93 -10.89 4.42
CA TRP A 93 13.11 -9.70 5.26
C TRP A 93 13.86 -8.58 4.52
N SER A 94 14.96 -8.91 3.86
CA SER A 94 15.74 -7.93 3.07
C SER A 94 14.94 -7.40 1.87
N TYR A 95 14.22 -8.27 1.17
CA TYR A 95 13.34 -7.85 0.09
C TYR A 95 12.21 -6.94 0.58
N SER A 96 11.61 -7.29 1.72
CA SER A 96 10.56 -6.48 2.37
C SER A 96 11.07 -5.10 2.75
N PHE A 97 12.32 -4.99 3.24
CA PHE A 97 12.94 -3.70 3.53
C PHE A 97 12.96 -2.78 2.30
N ILE A 98 13.51 -3.29 1.19
CA ILE A 98 13.70 -2.52 -0.05
C ILE A 98 12.35 -2.12 -0.63
N ILE A 99 11.42 -3.06 -0.77
CA ILE A 99 10.13 -2.78 -1.40
C ILE A 99 9.28 -1.83 -0.57
N ARG A 100 9.35 -1.89 0.76
CA ARG A 100 8.63 -0.97 1.64
C ARG A 100 9.20 0.44 1.60
N ILE A 101 10.52 0.60 1.51
CA ILE A 101 11.13 1.90 1.26
C ILE A 101 10.61 2.46 -0.07
N GLY A 102 10.63 1.66 -1.14
CA GLY A 102 10.07 2.04 -2.43
C GLY A 102 8.60 2.46 -2.35
N ALA A 103 7.76 1.65 -1.71
CA ALA A 103 6.34 1.94 -1.51
C ALA A 103 6.11 3.23 -0.71
N LYS A 104 6.91 3.50 0.32
CA LYS A 104 6.84 4.74 1.09
C LYS A 104 7.25 5.95 0.27
N VAL A 105 8.35 5.88 -0.49
CA VAL A 105 8.77 6.96 -1.40
C VAL A 105 7.66 7.24 -2.42
N ILE A 106 7.13 6.20 -3.06
CA ILE A 106 6.03 6.36 -4.03
C ILE A 106 4.82 7.00 -3.34
N THR A 107 4.43 6.54 -2.16
CA THR A 107 3.27 7.08 -1.43
C THR A 107 3.49 8.53 -1.03
N ASP A 108 4.67 8.88 -0.53
CA ASP A 108 5.01 10.24 -0.13
C ASP A 108 4.89 11.20 -1.30
N PHE A 109 5.50 10.90 -2.43
CA PHE A 109 5.56 11.82 -3.55
C PHE A 109 4.37 11.74 -4.50
N THR A 110 3.60 10.64 -4.52
CA THR A 110 2.52 10.47 -5.50
C THR A 110 1.14 10.29 -4.89
N GLY A 111 1.02 9.92 -3.60
CA GLY A 111 -0.28 9.62 -3.00
C GLY A 111 -1.11 8.59 -3.77
N VAL A 112 -0.47 7.69 -4.53
CA VAL A 112 -1.17 6.77 -5.42
C VAL A 112 -2.08 5.81 -4.64
N LEU A 113 -3.36 5.78 -5.00
CA LEU A 113 -4.40 5.07 -4.23
C LEU A 113 -4.15 3.55 -4.08
N GLN A 114 -3.38 2.94 -4.97
CA GLN A 114 -3.05 1.52 -4.89
C GLN A 114 -2.25 1.19 -3.60
N MET A 115 -1.44 2.12 -3.10
CA MET A 115 -0.62 1.92 -1.89
C MET A 115 -1.45 1.79 -0.62
N ARG A 116 -2.75 2.11 -0.68
CA ARG A 116 -3.75 1.88 0.37
C ARG A 116 -4.00 0.38 0.64
N HIS A 117 -3.50 -0.52 -0.22
CA HIS A 117 -3.66 -1.96 -0.03
C HIS A 117 -3.02 -2.45 1.28
N PRO A 118 -3.66 -3.36 2.05
CA PRO A 118 -3.07 -3.91 3.28
C PRO A 118 -1.66 -4.49 3.10
N TYR A 119 -1.42 -5.15 1.95
CA TYR A 119 -0.09 -5.65 1.56
C TYR A 119 0.97 -4.57 1.31
N GLU A 120 0.57 -3.33 1.08
CA GLU A 120 1.46 -2.19 0.84
C GLU A 120 1.59 -1.37 2.14
N MET A 121 1.06 -0.14 2.15
CA MET A 121 1.09 0.76 3.31
C MET A 121 -0.03 0.47 4.30
N GLY A 122 -1.16 -0.08 3.83
CA GLY A 122 -2.41 -0.12 4.58
C GLY A 122 -3.19 1.18 4.48
N GLY A 123 -4.50 1.11 4.72
CA GLY A 123 -5.39 2.26 4.57
C GLY A 123 -5.09 3.38 5.54
N ASP A 124 -4.97 3.01 6.81
CA ASP A 124 -4.62 3.89 7.92
C ASP A 124 -3.34 4.70 7.69
N TYR A 125 -2.20 4.04 7.46
CA TYR A 125 -0.91 4.73 7.31
C TYR A 125 -0.84 5.53 6.00
N PHE A 126 -1.46 5.03 4.93
CA PHE A 126 -1.64 5.77 3.68
C PHE A 126 -2.37 7.10 3.93
N SER A 127 -3.51 7.05 4.63
CA SER A 127 -4.28 8.26 4.95
C SER A 127 -3.53 9.18 5.91
N LEU A 128 -2.85 8.64 6.93
CA LEU A 128 -1.98 9.44 7.81
C LEU A 128 -0.90 10.17 7.01
N THR A 129 -0.28 9.50 6.03
CA THR A 129 0.75 10.10 5.17
C THR A 129 0.19 11.27 4.38
N LEU A 130 -0.98 11.11 3.75
CA LEU A 130 -1.65 12.20 3.05
C LEU A 130 -1.94 13.37 3.99
N PHE A 131 -2.58 13.13 5.13
CA PHE A 131 -3.00 14.20 6.04
C PHE A 131 -1.85 14.85 6.80
N THR A 132 -0.73 14.17 6.97
CA THR A 132 0.44 14.73 7.67
C THR A 132 1.28 15.63 6.76
N THR A 133 1.21 15.46 5.43
CA THR A 133 1.99 16.27 4.48
C THR A 133 1.81 17.78 4.67
N PRO A 134 0.58 18.36 4.78
CA PRO A 134 0.42 19.79 5.02
C PRO A 134 1.05 20.28 6.32
N PHE A 135 1.02 19.47 7.39
CA PHE A 135 1.63 19.83 8.67
C PHE A 135 3.15 19.83 8.59
N VAL A 136 3.73 18.88 7.86
CA VAL A 136 5.17 18.87 7.56
C VAL A 136 5.56 20.10 6.73
N CYS A 137 4.76 20.44 5.71
CA CYS A 137 4.98 21.66 4.92
C CYS A 137 4.92 22.91 5.80
N LEU A 138 3.94 22.99 6.69
CA LEU A 138 3.79 24.09 7.63
C LEU A 138 4.99 24.20 8.57
N TYR A 139 5.43 23.08 9.14
CA TYR A 139 6.59 23.02 10.03
C TYR A 139 7.87 23.52 9.35
N PHE A 140 8.20 22.99 8.17
CA PHE A 140 9.38 23.44 7.43
C PHE A 140 9.24 24.85 6.85
N GLY A 141 8.02 25.28 6.50
CA GLY A 141 7.74 26.65 6.10
C GLY A 141 8.00 27.65 7.23
N SER A 142 7.52 27.36 8.44
CA SER A 142 7.78 28.21 9.61
C SER A 142 9.26 28.23 10.00
N ARG A 143 9.95 27.09 9.89
CA ARG A 143 11.40 27.02 10.11
C ARG A 143 12.19 27.83 9.08
N TYR A 144 11.89 27.66 7.79
CA TYR A 144 12.48 28.46 6.72
C TYR A 144 12.30 29.97 6.97
N LEU A 145 11.09 30.41 7.32
CA LEU A 145 10.81 31.82 7.59
C LEU A 145 11.58 32.36 8.79
N SER A 146 11.78 31.52 9.81
CA SER A 146 12.63 31.86 10.97
C SER A 146 14.09 31.96 10.56
N TYR A 147 14.56 31.06 9.70
CA TYR A 147 15.92 31.06 9.17
C TYR A 147 16.23 32.30 8.32
N VAL A 148 15.32 32.70 7.42
CA VAL A 148 15.52 33.90 6.56
C VAL A 148 15.18 35.23 7.24
N SER A 149 14.74 35.19 8.49
CA SER A 149 14.52 36.42 9.28
C SER A 149 15.83 37.10 9.71
N ASP A 150 16.93 36.35 9.72
CA ASP A 150 18.27 36.87 9.93
C ASP A 150 18.72 37.68 8.70
N GLU A 151 19.15 38.93 8.90
CA GLU A 151 19.55 39.82 7.81
C GLU A 151 20.78 39.32 7.03
N GLU A 152 21.75 38.68 7.70
CA GLU A 152 22.95 38.16 7.04
C GLU A 152 22.56 36.99 6.11
N VAL A 153 21.74 36.08 6.61
CA VAL A 153 21.19 34.96 5.83
C VAL A 153 20.36 35.50 4.67
N ARG A 154 19.47 36.46 4.93
CA ARG A 154 18.60 37.04 3.90
C ARG A 154 19.40 37.74 2.79
N ALA A 155 20.49 38.42 3.14
CA ALA A 155 21.38 39.06 2.18
C ALA A 155 22.21 38.05 1.37
N SER A 156 22.50 36.87 1.92
CA SER A 156 23.23 35.81 1.22
C SER A 156 22.40 35.05 0.18
N LEU A 157 21.07 35.13 0.25
CA LEU A 157 20.16 34.39 -0.62
C LEU A 157 19.77 35.23 -1.86
N THR A 158 19.90 34.64 -3.05
CA THR A 158 19.50 35.28 -4.31
C THR A 158 18.00 35.54 -4.39
N PHE A 159 17.20 34.69 -3.76
CA PHE A 159 15.75 34.79 -3.75
C PHE A 159 15.21 34.38 -2.39
N VAL A 160 14.28 35.16 -1.85
CA VAL A 160 13.66 34.93 -0.54
C VAL A 160 12.15 34.95 -0.71
N PHE A 161 11.49 33.88 -0.25
CA PHE A 161 10.04 33.84 -0.21
C PHE A 161 9.53 34.63 0.98
N THR A 162 8.55 35.50 0.75
CA THR A 162 7.86 36.21 1.84
C THR A 162 6.96 35.25 2.63
N ALA A 163 6.64 35.61 3.88
CA ALA A 163 5.71 34.84 4.70
C ALA A 163 4.35 34.62 4.00
N GLY A 164 3.85 35.64 3.29
CA GLY A 164 2.61 35.53 2.51
C GLY A 164 2.69 34.52 1.37
N GLN A 165 3.84 34.45 0.66
CA GLN A 165 4.05 33.45 -0.39
C GLN A 165 4.15 32.04 0.17
N VAL A 166 4.91 31.86 1.26
CA VAL A 166 5.10 30.54 1.91
C VAL A 166 3.76 30.03 2.46
N TYR A 167 3.10 30.79 3.34
CA TYR A 167 1.83 30.37 3.94
C TYR A 167 0.69 30.33 2.92
N GLY A 168 0.68 31.20 1.92
CA GLY A 168 -0.28 31.17 0.82
C GLY A 168 -0.17 29.88 -0.01
N ALA A 169 1.06 29.47 -0.36
CA ALA A 169 1.31 28.21 -1.07
C ALA A 169 0.90 26.99 -0.22
N ILE A 170 1.32 26.95 1.05
CA ILE A 170 1.00 25.84 1.97
C ILE A 170 -0.52 25.75 2.18
N GLY A 171 -1.18 26.87 2.47
CA GLY A 171 -2.62 26.92 2.67
C GLY A 171 -3.39 26.53 1.40
N GLY A 172 -2.96 27.02 0.24
CA GLY A 172 -3.55 26.66 -1.05
C GLY A 172 -3.45 25.16 -1.35
N LEU A 173 -2.27 24.56 -1.13
CA LEU A 173 -2.06 23.13 -1.31
C LEU A 173 -2.89 22.30 -0.31
N ALA A 174 -2.96 22.72 0.96
CA ALA A 174 -3.75 22.04 1.99
C ALA A 174 -5.25 22.07 1.66
N VAL A 175 -5.79 23.22 1.25
CA VAL A 175 -7.19 23.35 0.82
C VAL A 175 -7.46 22.48 -0.40
N LEU A 176 -6.57 22.52 -1.40
CA LEU A 176 -6.71 21.71 -2.62
C LEU A 176 -6.67 20.20 -2.29
N GLN A 177 -5.81 19.77 -1.37
CA GLN A 177 -5.79 18.40 -0.88
C GLN A 177 -7.12 17.98 -0.27
N VAL A 178 -7.66 18.79 0.66
CA VAL A 178 -8.94 18.50 1.33
C VAL A 178 -10.08 18.43 0.32
N ILE A 179 -10.13 19.36 -0.64
CA ILE A 179 -11.13 19.34 -1.72
C ILE A 179 -10.99 18.07 -2.55
N ASN A 180 -9.79 17.73 -3.03
CA ASN A 180 -9.56 16.55 -3.87
C ASN A 180 -9.91 15.25 -3.14
N PHE A 181 -9.49 15.11 -1.88
CA PHE A 181 -9.82 13.95 -1.06
C PHE A 181 -11.33 13.87 -0.80
N SER A 182 -12.00 15.00 -0.57
CA SER A 182 -13.46 15.04 -0.39
C SER A 182 -14.21 14.65 -1.67
N VAL A 183 -13.77 15.14 -2.83
CA VAL A 183 -14.31 14.75 -4.14
C VAL A 183 -14.09 13.25 -4.38
N LEU A 184 -12.89 12.73 -4.09
CA LEU A 184 -12.60 11.31 -4.17
C LEU A 184 -13.58 10.50 -3.30
N MET A 185 -13.69 10.82 -2.01
CA MET A 185 -14.58 10.11 -1.08
C MET A 185 -16.04 10.14 -1.51
N ARG A 186 -16.53 11.27 -2.01
CA ARG A 186 -17.90 11.39 -2.51
C ARG A 186 -18.14 10.56 -3.78
N THR A 187 -17.12 10.42 -4.61
CA THR A 187 -17.27 9.79 -5.94
C THR A 187 -17.03 8.27 -5.90
N ILE A 188 -16.14 7.77 -5.05
CA ILE A 188 -15.92 6.33 -4.89
C ILE A 188 -17.16 5.62 -4.30
N GLU A 189 -17.28 4.34 -4.63
CA GLU A 189 -18.34 3.49 -4.10
C GLU A 189 -18.29 3.41 -2.57
N ALA A 190 -19.42 3.70 -1.91
CA ALA A 190 -19.45 3.98 -0.47
C ALA A 190 -18.92 2.82 0.39
N LYS A 191 -19.15 1.58 -0.05
CA LYS A 191 -18.66 0.37 0.63
C LYS A 191 -17.14 0.30 0.78
N TYR A 192 -16.37 0.99 -0.09
CA TYR A 192 -14.91 0.97 -0.05
C TYR A 192 -14.31 2.16 0.69
N ARG A 193 -15.11 3.15 1.12
CA ARG A 193 -14.59 4.28 1.90
C ARG A 193 -13.83 3.77 3.13
N LYS A 194 -14.40 2.80 3.85
CA LYS A 194 -13.78 2.14 5.03
C LYS A 194 -12.32 1.72 4.82
N THR A 195 -11.93 1.41 3.59
CA THR A 195 -10.59 0.92 3.24
C THR A 195 -9.49 1.98 3.34
N PHE A 196 -9.83 3.27 3.50
CA PHE A 196 -8.90 4.36 3.80
C PHE A 196 -8.62 4.50 5.31
N TRP A 197 -9.42 3.88 6.16
CA TRP A 197 -9.26 3.93 7.62
C TRP A 197 -9.14 2.53 8.22
N SER A 198 -8.86 1.53 7.39
CA SER A 198 -8.75 0.14 7.82
C SER A 198 -7.41 -0.09 8.50
N PHE A 199 -7.47 -0.62 9.72
CA PHE A 199 -6.34 -1.16 10.48
C PHE A 199 -6.13 -2.66 10.23
N GLN A 200 -6.59 -3.16 9.09
CA GLN A 200 -6.35 -4.55 8.71
C GLN A 200 -4.90 -4.71 8.23
N THR A 201 -4.18 -5.69 8.79
CA THR A 201 -2.83 -6.06 8.29
C THR A 201 -2.93 -6.87 7.00
N GLY A 202 -1.82 -7.00 6.27
CA GLY A 202 -1.75 -7.89 5.12
C GLY A 202 -2.17 -9.32 5.48
N SER A 203 -1.58 -9.88 6.55
CA SER A 203 -1.96 -11.20 7.05
C SER A 203 -3.45 -11.33 7.35
N GLN A 204 -4.05 -10.36 8.04
CA GLN A 204 -5.48 -10.37 8.34
C GLN A 204 -6.34 -10.29 7.08
N PHE A 205 -5.91 -9.52 6.08
CA PHE A 205 -6.60 -9.38 4.80
C PHE A 205 -6.64 -10.71 4.04
N GLY A 206 -5.48 -11.35 3.82
CA GLY A 206 -5.41 -12.66 3.16
C GLY A 206 -6.21 -13.74 3.90
N CYS A 207 -6.06 -13.79 5.23
CA CYS A 207 -6.79 -14.74 6.07
C CYS A 207 -8.31 -14.52 6.06
N TYR A 208 -8.77 -13.27 5.97
CA TYR A 208 -10.19 -12.94 5.87
C TYR A 208 -10.75 -13.37 4.52
N ASN A 209 -10.08 -13.02 3.42
CA ASN A 209 -10.54 -13.38 2.08
C ASN A 209 -10.63 -14.91 1.88
N PHE A 210 -9.68 -15.68 2.44
CA PHE A 210 -9.75 -17.14 2.40
C PHE A 210 -10.99 -17.69 3.11
N LYS A 211 -11.40 -17.09 4.23
CA LYS A 211 -12.56 -17.55 5.01
C LYS A 211 -13.88 -17.21 4.34
N GLU A 212 -13.99 -15.99 3.80
CA GLU A 212 -15.23 -15.45 3.24
C GLU A 212 -15.47 -15.87 1.78
N SER A 213 -14.44 -16.36 1.09
CA SER A 213 -14.62 -16.84 -0.29
C SER A 213 -15.42 -18.14 -0.32
N ASP A 214 -16.32 -18.29 -1.28
CA ASP A 214 -17.00 -19.57 -1.55
C ASP A 214 -16.28 -20.41 -2.60
N LYS A 215 -15.61 -19.74 -3.56
CA LYS A 215 -14.93 -20.38 -4.69
C LYS A 215 -13.59 -20.95 -4.25
N ASP A 216 -13.38 -22.24 -4.52
CA ASP A 216 -12.12 -22.94 -4.25
C ASP A 216 -10.93 -22.30 -4.99
N SER A 217 -11.14 -21.80 -6.22
CA SER A 217 -10.11 -21.09 -6.99
C SER A 217 -9.62 -19.83 -6.30
N THR A 218 -10.52 -19.05 -5.71
CA THR A 218 -10.19 -17.83 -4.95
C THR A 218 -9.49 -18.16 -3.63
N LYS A 219 -9.92 -19.22 -2.93
CA LYS A 219 -9.22 -19.70 -1.73
C LYS A 219 -7.79 -20.13 -2.04
N PHE A 220 -7.58 -20.74 -3.21
CA PHE A 220 -6.26 -21.20 -3.64
C PHE A 220 -5.26 -20.05 -3.82
N ASP A 221 -5.72 -18.84 -4.11
CA ASP A 221 -4.85 -17.67 -4.27
C ASP A 221 -4.02 -17.36 -3.00
N ILE A 222 -4.39 -17.90 -1.83
CA ILE A 222 -3.60 -17.80 -0.60
C ILE A 222 -2.18 -18.36 -0.73
N PHE A 223 -1.96 -19.32 -1.64
CA PHE A 223 -0.62 -19.86 -1.92
C PHE A 223 0.25 -18.92 -2.78
N SER A 224 -0.34 -17.86 -3.34
CA SER A 224 0.40 -16.78 -3.97
C SER A 224 1.01 -15.82 -2.95
N ASP A 225 0.61 -15.92 -1.68
CA ASP A 225 1.11 -15.09 -0.59
C ASP A 225 2.19 -15.82 0.22
N ASN A 226 3.09 -15.04 0.83
CA ASN A 226 4.12 -15.56 1.71
C ASN A 226 3.51 -16.36 2.87
N LYS A 227 4.14 -17.49 3.20
CA LYS A 227 3.71 -18.41 4.27
C LYS A 227 3.48 -17.68 5.61
N ALA A 228 4.31 -16.68 5.90
CA ALA A 228 4.17 -15.84 7.09
C ALA A 228 2.81 -15.13 7.20
N LEU A 229 2.16 -14.78 6.08
CA LEU A 229 0.89 -14.05 6.09
C LEU A 229 -0.29 -14.94 6.46
N TRP A 230 -0.25 -16.24 6.19
CA TRP A 230 -1.36 -17.15 6.44
C TRP A 230 -1.09 -18.18 7.55
N GLU A 231 0.10 -18.13 8.18
CA GLU A 231 0.43 -18.95 9.35
C GLU A 231 -0.67 -18.97 10.44
N PRO A 232 -1.35 -17.85 10.78
CA PRO A 232 -2.42 -17.85 11.78
C PRO A 232 -3.60 -18.79 11.47
N ILE A 233 -3.80 -19.14 10.20
CA ILE A 233 -4.86 -20.06 9.76
C ILE A 233 -4.32 -21.32 9.08
N ARG A 234 -3.03 -21.60 9.22
CA ARG A 234 -2.34 -22.74 8.57
C ARG A 234 -3.08 -24.06 8.72
N ARG A 235 -3.59 -24.35 9.93
CA ARG A 235 -4.36 -25.58 10.18
C ARG A 235 -5.64 -25.65 9.34
N LYS A 236 -6.38 -24.54 9.22
CA LYS A 236 -7.60 -24.49 8.39
C LYS A 236 -7.28 -24.66 6.91
N ILE A 237 -6.18 -24.08 6.44
CA ILE A 237 -5.70 -24.25 5.06
C ILE A 237 -5.32 -25.71 4.82
N LYS A 238 -4.58 -26.32 5.75
CA LYS A 238 -4.22 -27.74 5.71
C LYS A 238 -5.45 -28.64 5.60
N ASP A 239 -6.43 -28.48 6.50
CA ASP A 239 -7.64 -29.31 6.51
C ASP A 239 -8.46 -29.15 5.21
N TRP A 240 -8.61 -27.92 4.73
CA TRP A 240 -9.30 -27.62 3.46
C TRP A 240 -8.56 -28.22 2.26
N LEU A 241 -7.24 -28.06 2.20
CA LEU A 241 -6.41 -28.54 1.11
C LEU A 241 -6.48 -30.07 1.00
N ASN A 242 -6.29 -30.80 2.11
CA ASN A 242 -6.32 -32.27 2.08
C ASN A 242 -7.72 -32.82 1.72
N LYS A 243 -8.79 -32.10 2.08
CA LYS A 243 -10.16 -32.48 1.67
C LYS A 243 -10.42 -32.27 0.17
N LYS A 244 -9.86 -31.21 -0.42
CA LYS A 244 -10.19 -30.77 -1.78
C LYS A 244 -9.21 -31.27 -2.84
N LEU A 245 -7.94 -31.44 -2.50
CA LEU A 245 -6.88 -31.84 -3.42
C LEU A 245 -7.21 -33.14 -4.17
N PRO A 246 -7.73 -34.23 -3.54
CA PRO A 246 -8.09 -35.45 -4.27
C PRO A 246 -9.18 -35.22 -5.33
N VAL A 247 -10.14 -34.34 -5.03
CA VAL A 247 -11.24 -33.98 -5.95
C VAL A 247 -10.68 -33.23 -7.15
N TRP A 248 -9.84 -32.21 -6.93
CA TRP A 248 -9.24 -31.45 -8.04
C TRP A 248 -8.27 -32.29 -8.87
N MET A 249 -7.59 -33.28 -8.28
CA MET A 249 -6.75 -34.22 -9.02
C MET A 249 -7.56 -35.13 -9.95
N ALA A 250 -8.77 -35.51 -9.54
CA ALA A 250 -9.68 -36.34 -10.34
C ALA A 250 -10.41 -35.52 -11.42
N GLU A 251 -11.01 -34.39 -11.02
CA GLU A 251 -11.84 -33.55 -11.91
C GLU A 251 -11.02 -32.66 -12.85
N LYS A 252 -9.76 -32.35 -12.49
CA LYS A 252 -8.85 -31.46 -13.25
C LYS A 252 -9.54 -30.16 -13.69
N PRO A 253 -9.97 -29.32 -12.74
CA PRO A 253 -10.65 -28.07 -13.08
C PRO A 253 -9.71 -27.14 -13.87
N GLU A 254 -10.25 -26.38 -14.81
CA GLU A 254 -9.49 -25.54 -15.75
C GLU A 254 -8.52 -24.57 -15.06
N TRP A 255 -8.87 -24.09 -13.86
CA TRP A 255 -8.04 -23.16 -13.11
C TRP A 255 -6.85 -23.81 -12.39
N PHE A 256 -6.78 -25.15 -12.28
CA PHE A 256 -5.80 -25.91 -11.49
C PHE A 256 -4.75 -26.55 -12.40
N ASP A 257 -3.83 -25.71 -12.86
CA ASP A 257 -2.71 -26.07 -13.74
C ASP A 257 -1.46 -26.54 -12.96
N ASP A 258 -0.42 -26.96 -13.69
CA ASP A 258 0.82 -27.46 -13.12
C ASP A 258 1.56 -26.39 -12.30
N ALA A 259 1.43 -25.11 -12.68
CA ALA A 259 2.02 -24.00 -11.94
C ALA A 259 1.37 -23.86 -10.54
N LYS A 260 0.05 -24.03 -10.44
CA LYS A 260 -0.65 -24.08 -9.15
C LYS A 260 -0.31 -25.32 -8.35
N ILE A 261 -0.17 -26.48 -8.99
CA ILE A 261 0.26 -27.69 -8.29
C ILE A 261 1.64 -27.46 -7.66
N ALA A 262 2.56 -26.83 -8.38
CA ALA A 262 3.91 -26.52 -7.91
C ALA A 262 3.95 -25.50 -6.77
N SER A 263 2.94 -24.63 -6.63
CA SER A 263 2.89 -23.64 -5.55
C SER A 263 2.44 -24.22 -4.20
N ILE A 264 1.91 -25.44 -4.17
CA ILE A 264 1.41 -26.09 -2.95
C ILE A 264 2.59 -26.47 -2.04
N PRO A 265 2.65 -25.96 -0.79
CA PRO A 265 3.66 -26.40 0.16
C PRO A 265 3.44 -27.85 0.58
N ILE A 266 4.43 -28.71 0.34
CA ILE A 266 4.41 -30.14 0.72
C ILE A 266 4.14 -30.32 2.21
N SER A 267 4.59 -29.38 3.05
CA SER A 267 4.38 -29.39 4.51
C SER A 267 2.92 -29.27 4.95
N LEU A 268 1.99 -28.98 4.03
CA LEU A 268 0.55 -28.94 4.29
C LEU A 268 -0.16 -30.24 3.90
N LEU A 269 0.53 -31.22 3.32
CA LEU A 269 -0.10 -32.47 2.88
C LEU A 269 0.04 -33.55 3.95
N ASP A 270 -1.02 -34.32 4.15
CA ASP A 270 -0.98 -35.53 4.99
C ASP A 270 -0.31 -36.69 4.25
N ASP A 271 -0.52 -36.78 2.94
CA ASP A 271 0.18 -37.72 2.04
C ASP A 271 0.97 -36.93 0.97
N PRO A 272 2.27 -36.68 1.19
CA PRO A 272 3.14 -35.98 0.23
C PRO A 272 3.27 -36.69 -1.13
N ASP A 273 3.04 -38.01 -1.17
CA ASP A 273 3.30 -38.81 -2.36
C ASP A 273 2.22 -38.63 -3.44
N VAL A 274 1.06 -38.05 -3.07
CA VAL A 274 -0.01 -37.65 -4.00
C VAL A 274 0.48 -36.64 -5.04
N LEU A 275 1.36 -35.70 -4.64
CA LEU A 275 1.93 -34.73 -5.58
C LEU A 275 3.15 -35.28 -6.32
N LYS A 276 4.01 -36.06 -5.64
CA LYS A 276 5.22 -36.63 -6.25
C LYS A 276 4.91 -37.53 -7.44
N LYS A 277 3.92 -38.43 -7.28
CA LYS A 277 3.49 -39.33 -8.37
C LYS A 277 2.97 -38.59 -9.59
N LYS A 278 2.49 -37.34 -9.47
CA LYS A 278 2.01 -36.57 -10.60
C LYS A 278 3.13 -35.75 -11.26
N LEU A 279 4.05 -35.20 -10.47
CA LEU A 279 5.22 -34.46 -10.96
C LEU A 279 6.27 -35.36 -11.62
N GLU A 280 6.34 -36.64 -11.26
CA GLU A 280 7.20 -37.65 -11.91
C GLU A 280 6.62 -38.21 -13.23
N ASN A 281 5.33 -37.95 -13.49
CA ASN A 281 4.62 -38.41 -14.70
C ASN A 281 4.40 -37.28 -15.74
N VAL A 282 5.06 -36.13 -15.55
CA VAL A 282 5.12 -34.98 -16.48
C VAL A 282 6.56 -34.86 -16.97
#